data_AF-A0A831TFN1-F1
#
_entry.id   AF-A0A831TFN1-F1
#
_cell.length_a   1.000
_cell.length_b   1.000
_cell.length_c   1.000
_cell.angle_alpha   90.00
_cell.angle_beta   90.00
_cell.angle_gamma   90.00
#
_symmetry.space_group_name_H-M   'P 1'
#
loop_
_entity.id
_entity.type
_entity.pdbx_description
1 polymer ?
#
loop_
_entity_poly.entity_id
_entity_poly.type
_entity_poly.pdbx_seq_one_letter_code
_entity_poly.pdbx_strand_id
1 'polypeptide(L)'
;MRHPIGDPIEEVADLLWPYIVPLIRRIDAEEFTTVQFIEAMQLDEPTRQAYEAALSCWPEADRELAKMVVHGQVIPQLLRQSGLVEWAGFAYGEEDPYAVPAWWRKLEP
;
A
#
# COMPACT_ATOMS: atom_id res chain seq x y z
N MET A 1 -11.58 -11.37 24.51
CA MET A 1 -11.04 -12.59 23.88
C MET A 1 -9.64 -12.28 23.40
N ARG A 2 -8.64 -13.13 23.69
CA ARG A 2 -7.30 -13.01 23.11
C ARG A 2 -7.31 -13.78 21.79
N HIS A 3 -7.26 -13.08 20.67
CA HIS A 3 -6.93 -13.71 19.40
C HIS A 3 -5.49 -14.26 19.46
N PRO A 4 -5.18 -15.42 18.85
CA PRO A 4 -3.80 -15.75 18.58
C PRO A 4 -3.27 -14.62 17.70
N ILE A 5 -2.31 -13.85 18.22
CA ILE A 5 -1.85 -12.61 17.58
C ILE A 5 -0.99 -13.06 16.38
N GLY A 6 -1.60 -13.23 15.21
CA GLY A 6 -0.86 -13.10 13.96
C GLY A 6 -0.25 -11.70 13.91
N ASP A 7 0.91 -11.56 13.27
CA ASP A 7 1.47 -10.23 13.08
C ASP A 7 0.48 -9.42 12.22
N PRO A 8 -0.12 -8.32 12.71
CA PRO A 8 -1.06 -7.52 11.94
C PRO A 8 -0.48 -7.07 10.58
N ILE A 9 0.84 -6.97 10.47
CA ILE A 9 1.52 -6.66 9.21
C ILE A 9 1.36 -7.82 8.21
N GLU A 10 1.53 -9.07 8.64
CA GLU A 10 1.39 -10.26 7.78
C GLU A 10 -0.08 -10.43 7.34
N GLU A 11 -1.02 -10.28 8.28
CA GLU A 11 -2.46 -10.37 7.97
C GLU A 11 -2.89 -9.32 6.93
N VAL A 12 -2.39 -8.09 7.06
CA VAL A 12 -2.67 -7.02 6.10
C VAL A 12 -1.96 -7.26 4.77
N ALA A 13 -0.73 -7.78 4.79
CA ALA A 13 -0.02 -8.13 3.57
C ALA A 13 -0.82 -9.17 2.76
N ASP A 14 -1.30 -10.24 3.41
CA ASP A 14 -2.13 -11.27 2.80
C ASP A 14 -3.45 -10.72 2.25
N LEU A 15 -4.09 -9.79 2.97
CA LEU A 15 -5.32 -9.14 2.56
C LEU A 15 -5.15 -8.27 1.30
N LEU A 16 -4.05 -7.52 1.21
CA LEU A 16 -3.80 -6.58 0.11
C LEU A 16 -3.15 -7.25 -1.10
N TRP A 17 -2.39 -8.33 -0.91
CA TRP A 17 -1.60 -9.00 -1.94
C TRP A 17 -2.35 -9.28 -3.26
N PRO A 18 -3.60 -9.80 -3.25
CA PRO A 18 -4.34 -10.10 -4.48
C PRO A 18 -4.54 -8.89 -5.41
N TYR A 19 -4.46 -7.68 -4.86
CA TYR A 19 -4.73 -6.44 -5.58
C TYR A 19 -3.46 -5.74 -6.09
N ILE A 20 -2.28 -6.08 -5.58
CA ILE A 20 -1.03 -5.36 -5.87
C ILE A 20 -0.70 -5.41 -7.37
N VAL A 21 -0.59 -6.61 -7.94
CA VAL A 21 -0.23 -6.79 -9.35
C VAL A 21 -1.28 -6.17 -10.29
N PRO A 22 -2.59 -6.41 -10.13
CA PRO A 22 -3.62 -5.73 -10.92
C PRO A 22 -3.53 -4.20 -10.86
N LEU A 23 -3.32 -3.62 -9.67
CA LEU A 23 -3.21 -2.17 -9.49
C LEU A 23 -1.98 -1.61 -10.20
N ILE A 24 -0.81 -2.23 -10.03
CA ILE A 24 0.42 -1.82 -10.73
C ILE A 24 0.17 -1.79 -12.24
N ARG A 25 -0.41 -2.86 -12.80
CA ARG A 25 -0.64 -2.96 -14.25
C ARG A 25 -1.61 -1.91 -14.78
N ARG A 26 -2.57 -1.47 -13.98
CA ARG A 26 -3.58 -0.50 -14.39
C ARG A 26 -3.08 0.95 -14.45
N ILE A 27 -2.13 1.31 -13.60
CA ILE A 27 -1.58 2.68 -13.57
C ILE A 27 -0.94 2.98 -14.93
N ASP A 28 -1.51 3.87 -15.74
CA ASP A 28 -1.00 4.15 -17.10
C ASP A 28 0.16 5.17 -17.07
N ALA A 29 1.23 4.81 -16.36
CA ALA A 29 2.46 5.60 -16.21
C ALA A 29 3.67 4.67 -15.97
N GLU A 30 4.83 5.11 -16.43
CA GLU A 30 6.12 4.43 -16.20
C GLU A 30 6.56 4.52 -14.73
N GLU A 31 6.26 5.65 -14.08
CA GLU A 31 6.56 5.90 -12.67
C GLU A 31 5.29 6.34 -11.93
N PHE A 32 5.21 5.98 -10.65
CA PHE A 32 4.12 6.43 -9.77
C PHE A 32 4.60 6.56 -8.33
N THR A 33 3.93 7.41 -7.54
CA THR A 33 4.21 7.55 -6.10
C THR A 33 3.42 6.54 -5.27
N THR A 34 3.86 6.26 -4.04
CA THR A 34 3.05 5.50 -3.07
C THR A 34 1.65 6.11 -2.90
N VAL A 35 1.53 7.44 -2.92
CA VAL A 35 0.24 8.16 -2.84
C VAL A 35 -0.65 7.81 -4.03
N GLN A 36 -0.14 7.93 -5.26
CA GLN A 36 -0.90 7.59 -6.48
C GLN A 36 -1.33 6.12 -6.50
N PHE A 37 -0.51 5.22 -5.97
CA PHE A 37 -0.90 3.81 -5.81
C PHE A 37 -2.06 3.63 -4.83
N ILE A 38 -2.02 4.32 -3.68
CA ILE A 38 -3.11 4.32 -2.69
C ILE A 38 -4.37 4.92 -3.30
N GLU A 39 -4.26 6.04 -4.02
CA GLU A 39 -5.39 6.66 -4.73
C GLU A 39 -6.01 5.69 -5.73
N ALA A 40 -5.19 5.01 -6.54
CA ALA A 40 -5.66 3.97 -7.46
C ALA A 40 -6.38 2.82 -6.74
N MET A 41 -5.93 2.46 -5.53
CA MET A 41 -6.61 1.48 -4.67
C MET A 41 -7.98 1.98 -4.17
N GLN A 42 -8.17 3.29 -4.00
CA GLN A 42 -9.45 3.87 -3.59
C GLN A 42 -10.49 3.95 -4.72
N LEU A 43 -10.09 3.80 -5.99
CA LEU A 43 -10.98 3.98 -7.15
C LEU A 43 -11.98 2.84 -7.36
N ASP A 44 -11.67 1.61 -6.93
CA ASP A 44 -12.60 0.49 -7.02
C ASP A 44 -13.11 0.03 -5.66
N GLU A 45 -14.35 -0.45 -5.65
CA GLU A 45 -14.99 -0.93 -4.44
C GLU A 45 -14.23 -2.09 -3.77
N PRO A 46 -13.77 -3.14 -4.47
CA PRO A 46 -13.09 -4.27 -3.81
C PRO A 46 -11.77 -3.89 -3.16
N THR A 47 -10.97 -3.05 -3.84
CA THR A 47 -9.66 -2.61 -3.35
C THR A 47 -9.81 -1.60 -2.22
N ARG A 48 -10.83 -0.74 -2.27
CA ARG A 48 -11.19 0.19 -1.20
C ARG A 48 -11.65 -0.54 0.07
N GLN A 49 -12.47 -1.58 -0.08
CA GLN A 49 -12.89 -2.41 1.04
C GLN A 49 -11.72 -3.17 1.67
N ALA A 50 -10.82 -3.72 0.86
CA ALA A 50 -9.60 -4.37 1.36
C ALA A 50 -8.71 -3.38 2.12
N TYR A 51 -8.56 -2.15 1.62
CA TYR A 51 -7.83 -1.09 2.32
C TYR A 51 -8.48 -0.70 3.67
N GLU A 52 -9.80 -0.55 3.73
CA GLU A 52 -10.49 -0.25 5.00
C GLU A 52 -10.41 -1.41 6.00
N ALA A 53 -10.51 -2.64 5.52
CA ALA A 53 -10.31 -3.83 6.34
C ALA A 53 -8.87 -3.91 6.86
N ALA A 54 -7.87 -3.54 6.05
CA ALA A 54 -6.48 -3.44 6.48
C ALA A 54 -6.31 -2.43 7.62
N LEU A 55 -6.95 -1.26 7.55
CA LEU A 55 -6.89 -0.25 8.62
C LEU A 55 -7.60 -0.70 9.90
N SER A 56 -8.50 -1.68 9.80
CA SER A 56 -9.27 -2.23 10.92
C SER A 56 -8.54 -3.37 11.66
N CYS A 57 -7.36 -3.79 11.19
CA CYS A 57 -6.50 -4.77 11.88
C CYS A 57 -5.88 -4.22 13.18
N TRP A 58 -5.88 -2.91 13.37
CA TRP A 58 -5.48 -2.25 14.62
C TRP A 58 -6.70 -1.70 15.37
N PRO A 59 -6.62 -1.52 16.69
CA PRO A 59 -7.67 -0.86 17.47
C PRO A 59 -8.05 0.50 16.88
N GLU A 60 -9.33 0.88 16.96
CA GLU A 60 -9.84 2.07 16.27
C GLU A 60 -9.24 3.41 16.77
N ALA A 61 -8.72 3.44 18.00
CA ALA A 61 -7.94 4.57 18.54
C ALA A 61 -6.58 4.77 17.83
N ASP A 62 -6.12 3.78 17.07
CA ASP A 62 -4.82 3.72 16.40
C ASP A 62 -4.95 3.85 14.88
N ARG A 63 -6.05 4.39 14.34
CA ARG A 63 -6.26 4.49 12.88
C ARG A 63 -5.16 5.26 12.15
N GLU A 64 -4.60 6.31 12.75
CA GLU A 64 -3.46 7.03 12.16
C GLU A 64 -2.18 6.19 12.19
N LEU A 65 -1.95 5.40 13.24
CA LEU A 65 -0.85 4.43 13.29
C LEU A 65 -1.04 3.33 12.23
N ALA A 66 -2.26 2.82 12.07
CA ALA A 66 -2.60 1.84 11.04
C ALA A 66 -2.27 2.38 9.64
N LYS A 67 -2.65 3.64 9.34
CA LYS A 67 -2.25 4.30 8.08
C LYS A 67 -0.74 4.38 7.94
N MET A 68 -0.02 4.84 8.97
CA MET A 68 1.44 4.91 8.92
C MET A 68 2.09 3.56 8.62
N VAL A 69 1.60 2.47 9.23
CA VAL A 69 2.11 1.11 8.98
C VAL A 69 1.74 0.62 7.58
N VAL A 70 0.48 0.77 7.17
CA VAL A 70 0.02 0.31 5.86
C VAL A 70 0.74 1.07 4.73
N HIS A 71 0.85 2.39 4.84
CA HIS A 71 1.46 3.24 3.82
C HIS A 71 2.99 3.16 3.84
N GLY A 72 3.59 3.20 5.03
CA GLY A 72 5.05 3.31 5.19
C GLY A 72 5.78 1.98 5.17
N GLN A 73 5.08 0.88 5.45
CA GLN A 73 5.69 -0.44 5.55
C GLN A 73 5.02 -1.47 4.63
N VAL A 74 3.72 -1.73 4.79
CA VAL A 74 3.08 -2.86 4.09
C VAL A 74 3.03 -2.65 2.59
N ILE A 75 2.48 -1.53 2.10
CA ILE A 75 2.40 -1.26 0.66
C ILE A 75 3.80 -1.25 0.02
N PRO A 76 4.82 -0.53 0.56
CA PRO A 76 6.18 -0.59 0.03
C PRO A 76 6.79 -2.00 0.00
N GLN A 77 6.52 -2.82 1.03
CA GLN A 77 6.97 -4.21 1.05
C GLN A 77 6.33 -5.01 -0.09
N LEU A 78 5.00 -4.91 -0.25
CA LEU A 78 4.28 -5.64 -1.28
C LEU A 78 4.67 -5.19 -2.70
N LEU A 79 4.91 -3.89 -2.91
CA LEU A 79 5.43 -3.36 -4.17
C LEU A 79 6.79 -3.98 -4.52
N ARG A 80 7.73 -4.03 -3.58
CA ARG A 80 9.03 -4.70 -3.78
C ARG A 80 8.87 -6.20 -4.05
N GLN A 81 8.00 -6.87 -3.29
CA GLN A 81 7.74 -8.31 -3.43
C GLN A 81 7.06 -8.67 -4.75
N SER A 82 6.33 -7.74 -5.37
CA SER A 82 5.65 -7.96 -6.65
C SER A 82 6.61 -8.29 -7.80
N GLY A 83 7.86 -7.79 -7.73
CA GLY A 83 8.84 -7.91 -8.81
C GLY A 83 8.48 -7.13 -10.08
N LEU A 84 7.46 -6.25 -10.05
CA LEU A 84 7.00 -5.46 -11.19
C LEU A 84 7.43 -3.99 -11.14
N VAL A 85 8.00 -3.55 -10.02
CA VAL A 85 8.46 -2.19 -9.82
C VAL A 85 9.77 -2.18 -9.04
N GLU A 86 10.57 -1.15 -9.26
CA GLU A 86 11.73 -0.81 -8.46
C GLU A 86 11.52 0.51 -7.71
N TRP A 87 12.18 0.66 -6.56
CA TRP A 87 12.20 1.93 -5.85
C TRP A 87 13.06 2.93 -6.65
N ALA A 88 12.47 4.06 -7.03
CA ALA A 88 13.08 5.04 -7.92
C ALA A 88 13.55 6.32 -7.20
N GLY A 89 13.45 6.37 -5.87
CA GLY A 89 13.92 7.51 -5.09
C GLY A 89 12.86 8.08 -4.17
N PHE A 90 13.23 9.16 -3.50
CA PHE A 90 12.29 9.95 -2.70
C PHE A 90 11.48 10.89 -3.59
N ALA A 91 10.18 11.00 -3.34
CA ALA A 91 9.27 11.90 -4.02
C ALA A 91 9.25 13.30 -3.39
N TYR A 92 10.40 14.00 -3.40
CA TYR A 92 10.50 15.34 -2.83
C TYR A 92 9.66 16.36 -3.62
N GLY A 93 8.84 17.13 -2.91
CA GLY A 93 8.02 18.19 -3.51
C GLY A 93 6.63 17.74 -3.99
N GLU A 94 6.34 16.44 -3.95
CA GLU A 94 4.99 15.91 -4.15
C GLU A 94 4.13 16.11 -2.89
N GLU A 95 2.83 16.29 -3.07
CA GLU A 95 1.89 16.27 -1.95
C GLU A 95 1.84 14.85 -1.37
N ASP A 96 2.20 14.73 -0.09
CA ASP A 96 2.31 13.46 0.59
C ASP A 96 1.61 13.53 1.96
N PRO A 97 0.29 13.27 1.98
CA PRO A 97 -0.48 13.30 3.23
C PRO A 97 -0.09 12.17 4.20
N TYR A 98 0.75 11.23 3.76
CA TYR A 98 1.11 10.02 4.50
C TYR A 98 2.56 10.03 5.00
N ALA A 99 3.35 11.04 4.62
CA ALA A 99 4.79 11.12 4.89
C ALA A 99 5.56 9.87 4.41
N VAL A 100 5.13 9.30 3.27
CA VAL A 100 5.80 8.22 2.55
C VAL A 100 6.20 8.68 1.13
N PRO A 101 7.22 9.56 1.00
CA PRO A 101 7.55 10.16 -0.27
C PRO A 101 8.43 9.19 -1.06
N ALA A 102 7.83 8.22 -1.75
CA ALA A 102 8.56 7.24 -2.56
C ALA A 102 8.02 7.20 -3.99
N TRP A 103 8.95 7.31 -4.94
CA TRP A 103 8.72 7.00 -6.34
C TRP A 103 8.98 5.52 -6.60
N TRP A 104 8.15 4.94 -7.46
CA TRP A 104 8.26 3.58 -7.96
C TRP A 104 8.28 3.62 -9.48
N ARG A 105 9.28 2.96 -10.07
CA ARG A 105 9.36 2.79 -11.53
C ARG A 105 8.91 1.39 -11.88
N LYS A 106 8.05 1.25 -12.87
CA LYS A 106 7.68 -0.05 -13.42
C LYS A 106 8.88 -0.69 -14.10
N LEU A 107 9.12 -1.95 -13.73
CA LEU A 107 9.99 -2.82 -14.49
C LEU A 107 9.16 -3.25 -15.70
N GLU A 108 9.50 -2.75 -16.88
CA GLU A 108 8.89 -3.21 -18.12
C GLU A 108 8.95 -4.75 -18.18
N PRO A 109 7.88 -5.44 -18.60
CA PRO A 109 8.00 -6.84 -18.99
C PRO A 109 8.83 -7.02 -20.26
#